data_AF-A0A1M6DQG7-F1
#
_entry.id   AF-A0A1M6DQG7-F1
#
_cell.length_a   1.000
_cell.length_b   1.000
_cell.length_c   1.000
_cell.angle_alpha   90.00
_cell.angle_beta   90.00
_cell.angle_gamma   90.00
#
_symmetry.space_group_name_H-M   'P 1'
#
loop_
_entity.id
_entity.type
_entity.pdbx_description
1 polymer ?
#
loop_
_entity_poly.entity_id
_entity_poly.type
_entity_poly.pdbx_seq_one_letter_code
_entity_poly.pdbx_strand_id
1 'polypeptide(L)'
;MPIQKKYLPLILGVAIAAGIFIGGTLDFSDAPDRLFSTNSKKDKLNRLIDYIEYDYVDDINTDSIVDVTVNGILENLDPHSVYIPKEDMARVAEEMKGDFVGIGVSFYTYKDTIAVIRAIENGPSAKAGIKGGDRIIMANGDSLYGKRLKDGEIIKKLKGEINSKVKLKVYRRGEPKLLDFTVKRGKIPIKSVDAAYMLTEKLGYIKINRFAESTYKEFKAGIEKLEALGATEIALDLRNNPGGFLGIAEQIVDEFLEDDKLILFTKNKRGDIEKSYASSKGDFEDGKVFVLIDENSASASEIVAGALQDNDKGTIVGRRSYGKGLVQREMDLGDGSAVRLTVSRYYTPTGRSIQRPYANGNKDYYDEYFTRLDSGELLDPEKIKVDDSLKFRTPGGKIVYGGGGIIPDVFVPLDNSMHNETLSFLQRRGFFGNFVFEQLEMDRHHYDDFERQDFIDSFEVGDDLVFAFQDYLNLRTESKVTFVAYHDEVKQYIKATLADQLFGAGAFEEVYNQRDIMIDEVIKLSDGKELD
;
A
#
# COMPACT_ATOMS: atom_id res chain seq x y z
N MET A 1 -48.21 27.89 62.17
CA MET A 1 -47.99 29.34 62.44
C MET A 1 -48.18 30.09 61.13
N PRO A 2 -49.03 31.13 61.06
CA PRO A 2 -49.14 31.94 59.85
C PRO A 2 -47.83 32.74 59.68
N ILE A 3 -47.13 32.51 58.57
CA ILE A 3 -45.88 33.20 58.25
C ILE A 3 -46.19 34.69 58.17
N GLN A 4 -45.59 35.49 59.07
CA GLN A 4 -45.76 36.94 59.05
C GLN A 4 -45.24 37.48 57.71
N LYS A 5 -46.06 38.27 56.99
CA LYS A 5 -45.77 38.80 55.64
C LYS A 5 -44.41 39.49 55.51
N LYS A 6 -43.84 40.01 56.61
CA LYS A 6 -42.50 40.62 56.64
C LYS A 6 -41.35 39.65 56.30
N TYR A 7 -41.54 38.34 56.50
CA TYR A 7 -40.52 37.33 56.19
C TYR A 7 -40.70 36.69 54.81
N LEU A 8 -41.76 37.04 54.07
CA LEU A 8 -42.01 36.53 52.72
C LEU A 8 -40.86 36.83 51.73
N PRO A 9 -40.26 38.05 51.73
CA PRO A 9 -39.12 38.33 50.84
C PRO A 9 -37.88 37.50 51.18
N LEU A 10 -37.66 37.22 52.47
CA LEU A 10 -36.54 36.40 52.93
C LEU A 10 -36.73 34.93 52.49
N ILE A 11 -37.93 34.38 52.62
CA ILE A 11 -38.24 33.00 52.22
C ILE A 11 -38.14 32.85 50.70
N LEU A 12 -38.63 33.84 49.92
CA LEU A 12 -38.43 33.86 48.47
C LEU A 12 -36.94 33.97 48.11
N GLY A 13 -36.17 34.81 48.80
CA GLY A 13 -34.74 34.94 48.60
C GLY A 13 -34.00 33.63 48.86
N VAL A 14 -34.33 32.92 49.95
CA VAL A 14 -33.75 31.61 50.28
C VAL A 14 -34.18 30.54 49.28
N ALA A 15 -35.42 30.54 48.82
CA ALA A 15 -35.89 29.60 47.80
C ALA A 15 -35.19 29.82 46.45
N ILE A 16 -34.96 31.07 46.05
CA ILE A 16 -34.20 31.42 44.85
C ILE A 16 -32.74 31.03 45.00
N ALA A 17 -32.11 31.33 46.15
CA ALA A 17 -30.72 30.94 46.41
C ALA A 17 -30.55 29.41 46.42
N ALA A 18 -31.50 28.68 47.01
CA ALA A 18 -31.53 27.22 46.96
C ALA A 18 -31.75 26.70 45.53
N GLY A 19 -32.62 27.34 44.74
CA GLY A 19 -32.83 27.01 43.34
C GLY A 19 -31.59 27.24 42.47
N ILE A 20 -30.85 28.34 42.69
CA ILE A 20 -29.59 28.63 42.01
C ILE A 20 -28.51 27.65 42.44
N PHE A 21 -28.43 27.31 43.74
CA PHE A 21 -27.47 26.32 44.24
C PHE A 21 -27.74 24.94 43.64
N ILE A 22 -29.00 24.48 43.67
CA ILE A 22 -29.40 23.20 43.07
C ILE A 22 -29.16 23.21 41.55
N GLY A 23 -29.53 24.30 40.86
CA GLY A 23 -29.30 24.47 39.43
C GLY A 23 -27.83 24.60 39.03
N GLY A 24 -26.95 25.05 39.93
CA GLY A 24 -25.51 25.09 39.72
C GLY A 24 -24.78 23.78 40.06
N THR A 25 -25.39 22.93 40.90
CA THR A 25 -24.90 21.57 41.20
C THR A 25 -25.41 20.51 40.23
N LEU A 26 -26.48 20.81 39.49
CA LEU A 26 -26.97 19.98 38.38
C LEU A 26 -26.28 20.43 37.10
N ASP A 27 -25.36 19.61 36.61
CA ASP A 27 -24.59 19.89 35.41
C ASP A 27 -25.48 19.78 34.16
N PHE A 28 -26.12 20.90 33.77
CA PHE A 28 -26.90 21.03 32.54
C PHE A 28 -26.03 21.49 31.35
N SER A 29 -24.75 21.05 31.31
CA SER A 29 -23.86 21.30 30.18
C SER A 29 -24.11 20.39 28.97
N ASP A 30 -24.99 19.38 29.09
CA ASP A 30 -25.49 18.61 27.96
C ASP A 30 -26.76 19.25 27.38
N ALA A 31 -26.66 19.70 26.12
CA ALA A 31 -27.70 20.41 25.38
C ALA A 31 -29.07 19.69 25.35
N PRO A 32 -30.20 20.43 25.33
CA PRO A 32 -31.56 19.89 25.39
C PRO A 32 -32.05 19.19 24.09
N ASP A 33 -31.19 19.04 23.07
CA ASP A 33 -31.54 18.38 21.80
C ASP A 33 -31.74 16.85 21.93
N ARG A 34 -31.46 16.25 23.09
CA ARG A 34 -31.62 14.80 23.33
C ARG A 34 -33.02 14.36 23.77
N LEU A 35 -33.97 15.25 24.01
CA LEU A 35 -35.26 14.89 24.61
C LEU A 35 -36.30 14.27 23.65
N PHE A 36 -36.11 14.32 22.32
CA PHE A 36 -37.08 13.80 21.35
C PHE A 36 -36.52 12.98 20.17
N SER A 37 -35.32 12.43 20.27
CA SER A 37 -34.91 11.33 19.39
C SER A 37 -34.41 10.14 20.20
N THR A 38 -35.34 9.31 20.69
CA THR A 38 -35.00 7.98 21.17
C THR A 38 -34.64 7.13 19.96
N ASN A 39 -33.35 7.12 19.61
CA ASN A 39 -32.85 6.19 18.61
C ASN A 39 -32.71 4.82 19.29
N SER A 40 -33.87 4.17 19.53
CA SER A 40 -34.03 2.97 20.35
C SER A 40 -33.12 1.79 19.99
N LYS A 41 -32.45 1.85 18.83
CA LYS A 41 -31.45 0.87 18.37
C LYS A 41 -30.03 1.19 18.87
N LYS A 42 -29.65 2.46 18.99
CA LYS A 42 -28.35 2.87 19.57
C LYS A 42 -28.33 2.57 21.07
N ASP A 43 -29.43 2.88 21.75
CA ASP A 43 -29.58 2.62 23.19
C ASP A 43 -29.48 1.11 23.51
N LYS A 44 -29.90 0.23 22.58
CA LYS A 44 -29.72 -1.22 22.73
C LYS A 44 -28.25 -1.64 22.74
N LEU A 45 -27.41 -1.03 21.90
CA LEU A 45 -25.99 -1.35 21.84
C LEU A 45 -25.29 -0.87 23.11
N ASN A 46 -25.58 0.36 23.56
CA ASN A 46 -25.04 0.89 24.81
C ASN A 46 -25.42 0.01 26.00
N ARG A 47 -26.70 -0.37 26.11
CA ARG A 47 -27.17 -1.26 27.19
C ARG A 47 -26.53 -2.65 27.15
N LEU A 48 -26.21 -3.17 25.96
CA LEU A 48 -25.51 -4.45 25.84
C LEU A 48 -24.08 -4.33 26.39
N ILE A 49 -23.38 -3.23 26.05
CA ILE A 49 -22.05 -2.93 26.58
C ILE A 49 -22.12 -2.82 28.11
N ASP A 50 -23.12 -2.10 28.65
CA ASP A 50 -23.33 -1.96 30.10
C ASP A 50 -23.52 -3.33 30.79
N TYR A 51 -24.34 -4.23 30.24
CA TYR A 51 -24.52 -5.58 30.81
C TYR A 51 -23.23 -6.40 30.80
N ILE A 52 -22.40 -6.24 29.77
CA ILE A 52 -21.13 -6.94 29.68
C ILE A 52 -20.14 -6.37 30.72
N GLU A 53 -20.12 -5.06 30.92
CA GLU A 53 -19.22 -4.40 31.86
C GLU A 53 -19.59 -4.68 33.32
N TYR A 54 -20.88 -4.63 33.67
CA TYR A 54 -21.33 -4.67 35.06
C TYR A 54 -21.82 -6.04 35.52
N ASP A 55 -22.36 -6.88 34.63
CA ASP A 55 -23.03 -8.13 35.00
C ASP A 55 -22.28 -9.39 34.51
N TYR A 56 -21.22 -9.27 33.70
CA TYR A 56 -20.43 -10.43 33.29
C TYR A 56 -19.54 -10.94 34.42
N VAL A 57 -19.36 -12.26 34.47
CA VAL A 57 -18.76 -12.96 35.63
C VAL A 57 -17.24 -12.79 35.75
N ASP A 58 -16.56 -12.50 34.65
CA ASP A 58 -15.10 -12.30 34.62
C ASP A 58 -14.75 -10.84 34.29
N ASP A 59 -13.56 -10.38 34.70
CA ASP A 59 -13.04 -9.08 34.26
C ASP A 59 -12.77 -9.11 32.74
N ILE A 60 -13.38 -8.18 31.99
CA ILE A 60 -13.17 -8.08 30.54
C ILE A 60 -12.57 -6.73 30.17
N ASN A 61 -11.71 -6.73 29.15
CA ASN A 61 -11.26 -5.51 28.50
C ASN A 61 -12.34 -5.03 27.52
N THR A 62 -13.17 -4.09 27.95
CA THR A 62 -14.29 -3.53 27.18
C THR A 62 -13.84 -2.82 25.89
N ASP A 63 -12.65 -2.20 25.86
CA ASP A 63 -12.09 -1.59 24.64
C ASP A 63 -11.95 -2.64 23.52
N SER A 64 -11.45 -3.83 23.88
CA SER A 64 -11.33 -4.94 22.93
C SER A 64 -12.68 -5.45 22.42
N ILE A 65 -13.75 -5.31 23.21
CA ILE A 65 -15.10 -5.74 22.80
C ILE A 65 -15.69 -4.73 21.82
N VAL A 66 -15.52 -3.44 22.07
CA VAL A 66 -15.98 -2.39 21.17
C VAL A 66 -15.30 -2.54 19.82
N ASP A 67 -13.99 -2.75 19.78
CA ASP A 67 -13.23 -2.96 18.55
C ASP A 67 -13.74 -4.17 17.74
N VAL A 68 -13.95 -5.31 18.40
CA VAL A 68 -14.50 -6.52 17.76
C VAL A 68 -15.93 -6.29 17.28
N THR A 69 -16.73 -5.57 18.05
CA THR A 69 -18.13 -5.28 17.71
C THR A 69 -18.25 -4.35 16.52
N VAL A 70 -17.44 -3.27 16.48
CA VAL A 70 -17.42 -2.33 15.35
C VAL A 70 -16.98 -3.05 14.08
N ASN A 71 -15.93 -3.87 14.16
CA ASN A 71 -15.50 -4.70 13.01
C ASN A 71 -16.63 -5.60 12.51
N GLY A 72 -17.30 -6.33 13.40
CA GLY A 72 -18.42 -7.21 13.02
C GLY A 72 -19.60 -6.45 12.39
N ILE A 73 -19.87 -5.20 12.81
CA ILE A 73 -20.89 -4.36 12.16
C ILE A 73 -20.46 -3.98 10.73
N LEU A 74 -19.20 -3.58 10.55
CA LEU A 74 -18.69 -3.12 9.26
C LEU A 74 -18.59 -4.25 8.23
N GLU A 75 -18.19 -5.45 8.65
CA GLU A 75 -18.16 -6.64 7.79
C GLU A 75 -19.53 -6.98 7.18
N ASN A 76 -20.63 -6.63 7.86
CA ASN A 76 -21.98 -6.83 7.34
C ASN A 76 -22.42 -5.76 6.31
N LEU A 77 -21.66 -4.68 6.13
CA LEU A 77 -21.98 -3.62 5.16
C LEU A 77 -21.41 -3.92 3.78
N ASP A 78 -20.10 -4.18 3.74
CA ASP A 78 -19.34 -4.49 2.54
C ASP A 78 -17.97 -5.09 2.94
N PRO A 79 -17.24 -5.75 2.03
CA PRO A 79 -15.95 -6.37 2.36
C PRO A 79 -14.78 -5.40 2.54
N HIS A 80 -14.98 -4.09 2.38
CA HIS A 80 -13.90 -3.10 2.37
C HIS A 80 -13.93 -2.13 3.55
N SER A 81 -15.09 -1.93 4.16
CA SER A 81 -15.27 -1.03 5.29
C SER A 81 -14.62 -1.65 6.53
N VAL A 82 -13.69 -0.91 7.15
CA VAL A 82 -12.85 -1.44 8.23
C VAL A 82 -12.71 -0.44 9.37
N TYR A 83 -12.55 -0.97 10.58
CA TYR A 83 -12.12 -0.20 11.74
C TYR A 83 -10.59 -0.17 11.80
N ILE A 84 -10.04 0.99 12.14
CA ILE A 84 -8.61 1.22 12.29
C ILE A 84 -8.35 1.56 13.75
N PRO A 85 -7.78 0.63 14.53
CA PRO A 85 -7.43 0.87 15.92
C PRO A 85 -6.42 2.01 16.06
N LYS A 86 -6.46 2.67 17.22
CA LYS A 86 -5.57 3.80 17.54
C LYS A 86 -4.08 3.47 17.40
N GLU A 87 -3.67 2.27 17.81
CA GLU A 87 -2.28 1.81 17.71
C GLU A 87 -1.78 1.71 16.26
N ASP A 88 -2.68 1.54 15.30
CA ASP A 88 -2.37 1.38 13.89
C ASP A 88 -2.46 2.69 13.10
N MET A 89 -3.17 3.69 13.62
CA MET A 89 -3.37 4.99 12.94
C MET A 89 -2.06 5.67 12.54
N ALA A 90 -1.03 5.60 13.38
CA ALA A 90 0.26 6.19 13.05
C ALA A 90 0.91 5.52 11.82
N ARG A 91 0.83 4.19 11.72
CA ARG A 91 1.37 3.43 10.59
C ARG A 91 0.57 3.74 9.32
N VAL A 92 -0.76 3.71 9.41
CA VAL A 92 -1.65 4.02 8.27
C VAL A 92 -1.41 5.43 7.75
N ALA A 93 -1.30 6.42 8.64
CA ALA A 93 -1.02 7.79 8.27
C ALA A 93 0.35 7.95 7.58
N GLU A 94 1.40 7.31 8.11
CA GLU A 94 2.73 7.33 7.49
C GLU A 94 2.73 6.68 6.09
N GLU A 95 2.08 5.52 5.93
CA GLU A 95 1.97 4.81 4.65
C GLU A 95 1.23 5.63 3.59
N MET A 96 0.12 6.27 3.97
CA MET A 96 -0.69 7.11 3.10
C MET A 96 0.00 8.43 2.77
N LYS A 97 0.69 9.04 3.72
CA LYS A 97 1.47 10.26 3.49
C LYS A 97 2.73 10.00 2.66
N GLY A 98 3.28 8.80 2.73
CA GLY A 98 4.51 8.43 2.03
C GLY A 98 5.79 8.87 2.73
N ASP A 99 5.73 9.24 4.02
CA ASP A 99 6.92 9.50 4.83
C ASP A 99 6.73 9.11 6.31
N PHE A 100 7.84 8.81 6.98
CA PHE A 100 7.91 8.70 8.43
C PHE A 100 9.16 9.40 8.98
N VAL A 101 9.25 9.60 10.30
CA VAL A 101 10.44 10.19 10.92
C VAL A 101 11.31 9.13 11.58
N GLY A 102 12.58 9.05 11.16
CA GLY A 102 13.51 8.05 11.68
C GLY A 102 14.97 8.33 11.32
N ILE A 103 15.80 7.29 11.41
CA ILE A 103 17.23 7.37 11.08
C ILE A 103 17.54 7.09 9.60
N GLY A 104 16.62 6.47 8.87
CA GLY A 104 16.79 6.21 7.43
C GLY A 104 17.77 5.08 7.11
N VAL A 105 17.46 3.87 7.59
CA VAL A 105 18.17 2.63 7.25
C VAL A 105 17.16 1.60 6.77
N SER A 106 17.52 0.86 5.74
CA SER A 106 16.90 -0.43 5.43
C SER A 106 17.66 -1.50 6.21
N PHE A 107 16.96 -2.38 6.91
CA PHE A 107 17.57 -3.36 7.79
C PHE A 107 16.83 -4.70 7.78
N TYR A 108 17.56 -5.76 8.13
CA TYR A 108 16.99 -7.03 8.56
C TYR A 108 17.26 -7.25 10.04
N THR A 109 16.34 -7.93 10.71
CA THR A 109 16.65 -8.53 12.01
C THR A 109 17.46 -9.79 11.73
N TYR A 110 18.78 -9.67 11.84
CA TYR A 110 19.72 -10.75 11.56
C TYR A 110 20.16 -11.40 12.87
N LYS A 111 19.76 -12.67 13.04
CA LYS A 111 19.89 -13.42 14.30
C LYS A 111 19.18 -12.69 15.44
N ASP A 112 19.93 -11.93 16.22
CA ASP A 112 19.44 -11.15 17.35
C ASP A 112 19.82 -9.67 17.25
N THR A 113 20.30 -9.19 16.10
CA THR A 113 20.77 -7.80 15.91
C THR A 113 20.17 -7.16 14.66
N ILE A 114 20.09 -5.83 14.64
CA ILE A 114 19.72 -5.06 13.46
C ILE A 114 20.91 -5.00 12.51
N ALA A 115 20.81 -5.66 11.36
CA ALA A 115 21.80 -5.58 10.30
C ALA A 115 21.34 -4.60 9.23
N VAL A 116 22.14 -3.55 9.00
CA VAL A 116 21.87 -2.53 7.99
C VAL A 116 22.15 -3.13 6.62
N ILE A 117 21.10 -3.23 5.81
CA ILE A 117 21.22 -3.60 4.40
C ILE A 117 21.87 -2.44 3.66
N ARG A 118 21.24 -1.25 3.78
CA ARG A 118 21.75 0.02 3.25
C ARG A 118 21.24 1.20 4.07
N ALA A 119 22.05 2.24 4.14
CA ALA A 119 21.55 3.55 4.56
C ALA A 119 20.76 4.17 3.39
N ILE A 120 19.65 4.83 3.69
CA ILE A 120 18.86 5.50 2.66
C ILE A 120 19.68 6.67 2.12
N GLU A 121 19.82 6.74 0.80
CA GLU A 121 20.60 7.75 0.11
C GLU A 121 20.16 9.16 0.54
N ASN A 122 21.13 10.04 0.80
CA ASN A 122 20.90 11.40 1.33
C ASN A 122 20.12 11.47 2.66
N GLY A 123 19.82 10.33 3.29
CA GLY A 123 19.12 10.19 4.55
C GLY A 123 20.01 10.43 5.77
N PRO A 124 19.43 10.46 6.98
CA PRO A 124 20.16 10.77 8.20
C PRO A 124 21.33 9.84 8.52
N SER A 125 21.12 8.53 8.40
CA SER A 125 22.16 7.52 8.65
C SER A 125 23.29 7.57 7.62
N ALA A 126 22.97 7.79 6.34
CA ALA A 126 23.99 7.97 5.30
C ALA A 126 24.87 9.19 5.59
N LYS A 127 24.26 10.32 5.96
CA LYS A 127 24.98 11.54 6.38
C LYS A 127 25.81 11.35 7.65
N ALA A 128 25.42 10.44 8.53
CA ALA A 128 26.19 10.09 9.72
C ALA A 128 27.34 9.11 9.44
N GLY A 129 27.41 8.52 8.24
CA GLY A 129 28.45 7.57 7.85
C GLY A 129 28.15 6.10 8.21
N ILE A 130 26.87 5.77 8.45
CA ILE A 130 26.41 4.38 8.56
C ILE A 130 26.38 3.76 7.16
N LYS A 131 26.85 2.52 7.05
CA LYS A 131 27.03 1.80 5.78
C LYS A 131 26.29 0.46 5.79
N GLY A 132 26.09 -0.13 4.61
CA GLY A 132 25.63 -1.52 4.51
C GLY A 132 26.61 -2.47 5.21
N GLY A 133 26.08 -3.50 5.88
CA GLY A 133 26.83 -4.43 6.73
C GLY A 133 26.99 -4.00 8.19
N ASP A 134 26.69 -2.74 8.53
CA ASP A 134 26.71 -2.28 9.92
C ASP A 134 25.67 -3.01 10.78
N ARG A 135 26.02 -3.33 12.04
CA ARG A 135 25.07 -3.84 13.02
C ARG A 135 24.78 -2.80 14.09
N ILE A 136 23.55 -2.33 14.17
CA ILE A 136 23.14 -1.36 15.19
C ILE A 136 22.79 -2.13 16.47
N ILE A 137 23.66 -2.04 17.47
CA ILE A 137 23.54 -2.82 18.71
C ILE A 137 22.88 -2.03 19.85
N MET A 138 22.97 -0.70 19.85
CA MET A 138 22.36 0.13 20.89
C MET A 138 21.85 1.45 20.34
N ALA A 139 20.78 1.97 20.94
CA ALA A 139 20.28 3.33 20.72
C ALA A 139 20.04 4.03 22.07
N ASN A 140 20.65 5.20 22.27
CA ASN A 140 20.54 5.99 23.50
C ASN A 140 20.87 5.24 24.81
N GLY A 141 21.71 4.20 24.73
CA GLY A 141 22.05 3.35 25.87
C GLY A 141 21.17 2.11 26.01
N ASP A 142 20.06 2.03 25.28
CA ASP A 142 19.21 0.84 25.23
C ASP A 142 19.78 -0.19 24.26
N SER A 143 19.74 -1.46 24.65
CA SER A 143 20.07 -2.55 23.73
C SER A 143 19.00 -2.69 22.63
N LEU A 144 19.50 -2.96 21.43
CA LEU A 144 18.71 -3.31 20.24
C LEU A 144 18.94 -4.77 19.82
N TYR A 145 19.43 -5.60 20.74
CA TYR A 145 19.68 -7.02 20.48
C TYR A 145 19.13 -7.93 21.57
N GLY A 146 18.84 -9.18 21.19
CA GLY A 146 18.41 -10.26 22.08
C GLY A 146 17.03 -10.86 21.74
N LYS A 147 16.83 -12.13 22.14
CA LYS A 147 15.67 -12.98 21.75
C LYS A 147 14.28 -12.47 22.11
N ARG A 148 14.15 -11.42 22.93
CA ARG A 148 12.86 -10.88 23.38
C ARG A 148 12.44 -9.60 22.66
N LEU A 149 13.31 -8.99 21.87
CA LEU A 149 12.98 -7.76 21.15
C LEU A 149 12.18 -8.08 19.90
N LYS A 150 10.97 -7.53 19.81
CA LYS A 150 10.16 -7.58 18.59
C LYS A 150 10.55 -6.44 17.66
N ASP A 151 10.44 -6.64 16.34
CA ASP A 151 10.76 -5.62 15.34
C ASP A 151 10.04 -4.28 15.58
N GLY A 152 8.78 -4.33 16.03
CA GLY A 152 8.01 -3.12 16.37
C GLY A 152 8.62 -2.30 17.52
N GLU A 153 9.24 -2.94 18.52
CA GLU A 153 9.90 -2.24 19.63
C GLU A 153 11.20 -1.57 19.16
N ILE A 154 11.93 -2.26 18.29
CA ILE A 154 13.14 -1.73 17.66
C ILE A 154 12.81 -0.47 16.86
N ILE A 155 11.78 -0.54 16.00
CA ILE A 155 11.35 0.59 15.17
C ILE A 155 10.98 1.77 16.06
N LYS A 156 10.23 1.55 17.15
CA LYS A 156 9.87 2.60 18.11
C LYS A 156 11.09 3.31 18.73
N LYS A 157 12.18 2.59 19.02
CA LYS A 157 13.41 3.19 19.57
C LYS A 157 14.19 4.00 18.52
N LEU A 158 14.16 3.58 17.26
CA LEU A 158 14.86 4.25 16.16
C LEU A 158 14.07 5.44 15.60
N LYS A 159 12.73 5.39 15.62
CA LYS A 159 11.85 6.53 15.37
C LYS A 159 11.87 7.53 16.51
N GLY A 160 11.29 8.69 16.28
CA GLY A 160 11.19 9.78 17.27
C GLY A 160 10.87 11.10 16.60
N GLU A 161 10.90 12.17 17.37
CA GLU A 161 10.58 13.51 16.86
C GLU A 161 11.57 13.97 15.79
N ILE A 162 11.07 14.76 14.84
CA ILE A 162 11.89 15.34 13.79
C ILE A 162 12.99 16.22 14.41
N ASN A 163 14.20 16.15 13.86
CA ASN A 163 15.39 16.84 14.36
C ASN A 163 15.93 16.37 15.72
N SER A 164 15.26 15.46 16.43
CA SER A 164 15.83 14.83 17.63
C SER A 164 17.07 14.01 17.28
N LYS A 165 17.96 13.81 18.25
CA LYS A 165 19.19 13.02 18.06
C LYS A 165 19.05 11.65 18.71
N VAL A 166 19.66 10.66 18.09
CA VAL A 166 19.86 9.32 18.67
C VAL A 166 21.33 8.95 18.61
N LYS A 167 21.86 8.48 19.74
CA LYS A 167 23.22 7.96 19.84
C LYS A 167 23.19 6.47 19.54
N LEU A 168 23.85 6.05 18.49
CA LEU A 168 23.93 4.65 18.07
C LEU A 168 25.31 4.08 18.38
N LYS A 169 25.35 2.87 18.93
CA LYS A 169 26.55 2.04 18.90
C LYS A 169 26.42 1.03 17.78
N VAL A 170 27.45 0.97 16.95
CA VAL A 170 27.45 0.17 15.73
C VAL A 170 28.67 -0.75 15.71
N TYR A 171 28.44 -2.01 15.41
CA TYR A 171 29.50 -2.95 15.05
C TYR A 171 29.66 -2.93 13.53
N ARG A 172 30.88 -2.67 13.06
CA ARG A 172 31.26 -2.73 11.65
C ARG A 172 32.33 -3.77 11.48
N ARG A 173 32.13 -4.71 10.54
CA ARG A 173 33.12 -5.75 10.26
C ARG A 173 34.44 -5.12 9.81
N GLY A 174 35.56 -5.63 10.32
CA GLY A 174 36.90 -5.09 10.07
C GLY A 174 37.34 -4.01 11.06
N GLU A 175 36.42 -3.39 11.81
CA GLU A 175 36.77 -2.42 12.84
C GLU A 175 37.02 -3.11 14.20
N PRO A 176 38.10 -2.76 14.92
CA PRO A 176 38.47 -3.43 16.17
C PRO A 176 37.58 -3.04 17.35
N LYS A 177 36.81 -1.95 17.23
CA LYS A 177 35.96 -1.40 18.29
C LYS A 177 34.60 -1.02 17.73
N LEU A 178 33.61 -0.96 18.62
CA LEU A 178 32.31 -0.39 18.31
C LEU A 178 32.44 1.09 17.95
N LEU A 179 31.74 1.50 16.90
CA LEU A 179 31.67 2.88 16.43
C LEU A 179 30.49 3.59 17.11
N ASP A 180 30.69 4.85 17.47
CA ASP A 180 29.66 5.71 18.03
C ASP A 180 29.19 6.71 16.97
N PHE A 181 27.89 6.69 16.66
CA PHE A 181 27.26 7.61 15.72
C PHE A 181 26.21 8.46 16.44
N THR A 182 26.13 9.74 16.11
CA THR A 182 24.99 10.58 16.51
C THR A 182 24.18 10.91 15.27
N VAL A 183 23.00 10.31 15.14
CA VAL A 183 22.13 10.50 13.98
C VAL A 183 21.03 11.49 14.35
N LYS A 184 20.83 12.51 13.52
CA LYS A 184 19.74 13.48 13.64
C LYS A 184 18.52 12.96 12.87
N ARG A 185 17.46 12.55 13.55
CA ARG A 185 16.25 12.02 12.91
C ARG A 185 15.66 13.00 11.91
N GLY A 186 15.24 12.47 10.77
CA GLY A 186 14.69 13.24 9.66
C GLY A 186 13.53 12.50 9.00
N LYS A 187 12.87 13.17 8.06
CA LYS A 187 11.86 12.55 7.22
C LYS A 187 12.50 11.52 6.31
N ILE A 188 11.93 10.33 6.30
CA ILE A 188 12.34 9.19 5.49
C ILE A 188 11.20 8.89 4.52
N PRO A 189 11.45 8.96 3.20
CA PRO A 189 10.42 8.65 2.22
C PRO A 189 10.07 7.16 2.25
N ILE A 190 8.78 6.85 2.22
CA ILE A 190 8.27 5.52 1.92
C ILE A 190 7.89 5.57 0.44
N LYS A 191 8.80 5.10 -0.42
CA LYS A 191 8.61 5.18 -1.88
C LYS A 191 7.37 4.42 -2.32
N SER A 192 6.67 5.01 -3.26
CA SER A 192 5.48 4.46 -3.93
C SER A 192 5.74 4.20 -5.40
N VAL A 193 6.67 4.94 -6.00
CA VAL A 193 7.29 4.60 -7.29
C VAL A 193 8.55 3.78 -7.02
N ASP A 194 8.50 2.49 -7.34
CA ASP A 194 9.59 1.55 -7.05
C ASP A 194 10.71 1.62 -8.08
N ALA A 195 10.36 1.90 -9.34
CA ALA A 195 11.31 1.93 -10.45
C ALA A 195 10.88 2.93 -11.53
N ALA A 196 11.88 3.59 -12.14
CA ALA A 196 11.74 4.46 -13.31
C ALA A 196 13.00 4.38 -14.18
N TYR A 197 12.93 3.64 -15.29
CA TYR A 197 14.05 3.38 -16.21
C TYR A 197 13.56 3.14 -17.66
N MET A 198 14.47 3.13 -18.63
CA MET A 198 14.14 2.88 -20.04
C MET A 198 14.11 1.37 -20.32
N LEU A 199 13.01 0.85 -20.87
CA LEU A 199 12.93 -0.54 -21.37
C LEU A 199 13.56 -0.65 -22.76
N THR A 200 13.36 0.37 -23.59
CA THR A 200 13.97 0.50 -24.92
C THR A 200 14.38 1.95 -25.14
N GLU A 201 14.92 2.30 -26.32
CA GLU A 201 15.29 3.70 -26.62
C GLU A 201 14.10 4.69 -26.53
N LYS A 202 12.86 4.22 -26.73
CA LYS A 202 11.66 5.06 -26.76
C LYS A 202 10.61 4.73 -25.70
N LEU A 203 10.71 3.56 -25.06
CA LEU A 203 9.75 3.07 -24.07
C LEU A 203 10.34 3.21 -22.66
N GLY A 204 9.80 4.15 -21.88
CA GLY A 204 10.07 4.26 -20.45
C GLY A 204 9.19 3.31 -19.63
N TYR A 205 9.65 2.92 -18.45
CA TYR A 205 8.90 2.10 -17.50
C TYR A 205 8.80 2.80 -16.15
N ILE A 206 7.60 2.80 -15.56
CA ILE A 206 7.35 3.32 -14.21
C ILE A 206 6.50 2.30 -13.45
N LYS A 207 6.97 1.86 -12.28
CA LYS A 207 6.21 0.98 -11.38
C LYS A 207 5.66 1.75 -10.19
N ILE A 208 4.34 1.67 -9.96
CA ILE A 208 3.69 2.25 -8.79
C ILE A 208 3.10 1.14 -7.94
N ASN A 209 3.51 1.03 -6.66
CA ASN A 209 3.00 0.02 -5.73
C ASN A 209 1.76 0.46 -4.94
N ARG A 210 1.53 1.76 -4.78
CA ARG A 210 0.35 2.34 -4.11
C ARG A 210 0.19 3.82 -4.46
N PHE A 211 -0.98 4.38 -4.19
CA PHE A 211 -1.27 5.81 -4.37
C PHE A 211 -1.27 6.55 -3.03
N ALA A 212 -0.09 7.02 -2.62
CA ALA A 212 0.16 7.85 -1.45
C ALA A 212 0.24 9.35 -1.82
N GLU A 213 0.21 10.26 -0.84
CA GLU A 213 0.32 11.71 -1.09
C GLU A 213 1.61 12.08 -1.84
N SER A 214 2.69 11.34 -1.64
CA SER A 214 3.97 11.56 -2.32
C SER A 214 4.02 11.03 -3.75
N THR A 215 3.09 10.15 -4.15
CA THR A 215 3.20 9.35 -5.37
C THR A 215 3.20 10.19 -6.63
N TYR A 216 2.31 11.16 -6.77
CA TYR A 216 2.27 11.99 -7.96
C TYR A 216 3.60 12.75 -8.17
N LYS A 217 4.21 13.26 -7.10
CA LYS A 217 5.52 13.90 -7.18
C LYS A 217 6.63 12.93 -7.59
N GLU A 218 6.60 11.71 -7.06
CA GLU A 218 7.56 10.66 -7.44
C GLU A 218 7.37 10.24 -8.90
N PHE A 219 6.12 10.10 -9.35
CA PHE A 219 5.74 9.79 -10.72
C PHE A 219 6.20 10.89 -11.68
N LYS A 220 5.92 12.16 -11.35
CA LYS A 220 6.33 13.31 -12.17
C LYS A 220 7.84 13.39 -12.34
N ALA A 221 8.61 13.20 -11.27
CA ALA A 221 10.07 13.14 -11.38
C ALA A 221 10.54 11.94 -12.23
N GLY A 222 9.79 10.83 -12.21
CA GLY A 222 10.03 9.66 -13.05
C GLY A 222 9.77 9.94 -14.53
N ILE A 223 8.62 10.52 -14.87
CA ILE A 223 8.25 10.82 -16.25
C ILE A 223 9.19 11.85 -16.87
N GLU A 224 9.48 12.96 -16.16
CA GLU A 224 10.42 14.00 -16.61
C GLU A 224 11.81 13.42 -16.88
N LYS A 225 12.27 12.49 -16.03
CA LYS A 225 13.54 11.78 -16.24
C LYS A 225 13.51 10.92 -17.50
N LEU A 226 12.42 10.19 -17.74
CA LEU A 226 12.30 9.30 -18.90
C LEU A 226 12.16 10.09 -20.20
N GLU A 227 11.41 11.18 -20.20
CA GLU A 227 11.34 12.12 -21.32
C GLU A 227 12.71 12.71 -21.66
N ALA A 228 13.48 13.12 -20.65
CA ALA A 228 14.84 13.60 -20.84
C ALA A 228 15.79 12.53 -21.42
N LEU A 229 15.46 11.24 -21.25
CA LEU A 229 16.19 10.11 -21.85
C LEU A 229 15.64 9.71 -23.23
N GLY A 230 14.60 10.38 -23.73
CA GLY A 230 14.03 10.15 -25.06
C GLY A 230 12.76 9.31 -25.10
N ALA A 231 12.13 9.02 -23.95
CA ALA A 231 10.88 8.28 -23.92
C ALA A 231 9.75 9.04 -24.63
N THR A 232 9.11 8.38 -25.59
CA THR A 232 7.86 8.83 -26.24
C THR A 232 6.69 7.92 -25.91
N GLU A 233 6.96 6.81 -25.22
CA GLU A 233 6.00 5.81 -24.79
C GLU A 233 6.29 5.43 -23.33
N ILE A 234 5.26 5.16 -22.53
CA ILE A 234 5.38 4.78 -21.11
C ILE A 234 4.66 3.46 -20.85
N ALA A 235 5.37 2.51 -20.25
CA ALA A 235 4.82 1.34 -19.58
C ALA A 235 4.57 1.68 -18.10
N LEU A 236 3.32 1.93 -17.73
CA LEU A 236 2.88 2.20 -16.37
C LEU A 236 2.43 0.91 -15.70
N ASP A 237 3.27 0.38 -14.80
CA ASP A 237 3.02 -0.88 -14.10
C ASP A 237 2.28 -0.67 -12.78
N LEU A 238 1.03 -1.13 -12.76
CA LEU A 238 0.11 -1.09 -11.62
C LEU A 238 -0.23 -2.50 -11.11
N ARG A 239 0.53 -3.52 -11.53
CA ARG A 239 0.38 -4.89 -11.02
C ARG A 239 0.63 -4.92 -9.52
N ASN A 240 -0.18 -5.70 -8.79
CA ASN A 240 -0.14 -5.81 -7.33
C ASN A 240 -0.35 -4.49 -6.57
N ASN A 241 -0.89 -3.45 -7.22
CA ASN A 241 -1.19 -2.18 -6.59
C ASN A 241 -2.67 -2.12 -6.11
N PRO A 242 -2.93 -2.14 -4.79
CA PRO A 242 -4.28 -2.18 -4.23
C PRO A 242 -5.01 -0.81 -4.30
N GLY A 243 -4.35 0.20 -4.84
CA GLY A 243 -4.85 1.57 -5.00
C GLY A 243 -4.32 2.53 -3.93
N GLY A 244 -5.19 3.43 -3.47
CA GLY A 244 -4.85 4.49 -2.52
C GLY A 244 -5.70 5.73 -2.76
N PHE A 245 -5.10 6.92 -2.65
CA PHE A 245 -5.83 8.17 -2.80
C PHE A 245 -6.34 8.38 -4.24
N LEU A 246 -7.65 8.59 -4.35
CA LEU A 246 -8.33 8.87 -5.61
C LEU A 246 -7.75 10.12 -6.31
N GLY A 247 -7.52 11.20 -5.57
CA GLY A 247 -6.98 12.43 -6.17
C GLY A 247 -5.58 12.27 -6.77
N ILE A 248 -4.77 11.34 -6.24
CA ILE A 248 -3.45 11.03 -6.81
C ILE A 248 -3.59 10.25 -8.12
N ALA A 249 -4.59 9.36 -8.23
CA ALA A 249 -4.89 8.70 -9.49
C ALA A 249 -5.40 9.70 -10.55
N GLU A 250 -6.25 10.64 -10.16
CA GLU A 250 -6.71 11.73 -11.05
C GLU A 250 -5.52 12.53 -11.58
N GLN A 251 -4.60 12.94 -10.71
CA GLN A 251 -3.39 13.66 -11.11
C GLN A 251 -2.49 12.84 -12.06
N ILE A 252 -2.38 11.53 -11.88
CA ILE A 252 -1.60 10.69 -12.79
C ILE A 252 -2.30 10.53 -14.14
N VAL A 253 -3.63 10.41 -14.17
CA VAL A 253 -4.39 10.35 -15.43
C VAL A 253 -4.32 11.68 -16.19
N ASP A 254 -4.34 12.80 -15.47
CA ASP A 254 -4.22 14.16 -16.01
C ASP A 254 -2.94 14.35 -16.85
N GLU A 255 -1.88 13.60 -16.55
CA GLU A 255 -0.62 13.66 -17.30
C GLU A 255 -0.72 13.09 -18.72
N PHE A 256 -1.75 12.28 -19.00
CA PHE A 256 -1.89 11.56 -20.26
C PHE A 256 -3.10 12.01 -21.09
N LEU A 257 -4.14 12.56 -20.46
CA LEU A 257 -5.38 12.95 -21.15
C LEU A 257 -5.38 14.42 -21.53
N GLU A 258 -5.99 14.73 -22.67
CA GLU A 258 -6.16 16.11 -23.10
C GLU A 258 -7.15 16.88 -22.21
N ASP A 259 -7.07 18.21 -22.22
CA ASP A 259 -7.98 19.11 -21.49
C ASP A 259 -9.47 18.76 -21.70
N ASP A 260 -10.25 18.86 -20.63
CA ASP A 260 -11.71 18.60 -20.59
C ASP A 260 -12.13 17.13 -20.85
N LYS A 261 -11.18 16.17 -20.91
CA LYS A 261 -11.52 14.75 -20.92
C LYS A 261 -12.01 14.28 -19.56
N LEU A 262 -13.13 13.57 -19.54
CA LEU A 262 -13.66 12.99 -18.30
C LEU A 262 -12.70 11.89 -17.81
N ILE A 263 -12.27 11.97 -16.56
CA ILE A 263 -11.44 10.95 -15.91
C ILE A 263 -12.33 9.90 -15.23
N LEU A 264 -13.26 10.36 -14.38
CA LEU A 264 -14.23 9.52 -13.67
C LEU A 264 -15.39 10.36 -13.19
N PHE A 265 -16.44 9.68 -12.71
CA PHE A 265 -17.42 10.32 -11.84
C PHE A 265 -17.82 9.44 -10.66
N THR A 266 -18.13 10.06 -9.54
CA THR A 266 -18.62 9.39 -8.34
C THR A 266 -20.11 9.64 -8.16
N LYS A 267 -20.81 8.69 -7.54
CA LYS A 267 -22.21 8.81 -7.14
C LYS A 267 -22.37 8.36 -5.70
N ASN A 268 -22.86 9.27 -4.86
CA ASN A 268 -23.09 8.98 -3.44
C ASN A 268 -24.51 8.45 -3.17
N LYS A 269 -24.80 8.12 -1.91
CA LYS A 269 -26.11 7.59 -1.48
C LYS A 269 -27.29 8.56 -1.72
N ARG A 270 -27.05 9.87 -1.75
CA ARG A 270 -28.08 10.90 -2.03
C ARG A 270 -28.35 11.06 -3.53
N GLY A 271 -27.52 10.44 -4.36
CA GLY A 271 -27.59 10.59 -5.82
C GLY A 271 -26.80 11.78 -6.35
N ASP A 272 -26.04 12.48 -5.49
CA ASP A 272 -25.15 13.54 -5.95
C ASP A 272 -24.06 12.93 -6.83
N ILE A 273 -23.77 13.58 -7.95
CA ILE A 273 -22.75 13.17 -8.92
C ILE A 273 -21.64 14.22 -8.93
N GLU A 274 -20.41 13.78 -8.69
CA GLU A 274 -19.21 14.59 -8.83
C GLU A 274 -18.39 14.04 -9.99
N LYS A 275 -18.02 14.90 -10.93
CA LYS A 275 -17.23 14.55 -12.11
C LYS A 275 -15.83 15.14 -11.99
N SER A 276 -14.85 14.39 -12.44
CA SER A 276 -13.45 14.81 -12.48
C SER A 276 -12.97 14.82 -13.93
N TYR A 277 -12.31 15.90 -14.33
CA TYR A 277 -11.86 16.13 -15.70
C TYR A 277 -10.37 16.41 -15.71
N ALA A 278 -9.72 16.00 -16.80
CA ALA A 278 -8.37 16.38 -17.12
C ALA A 278 -8.27 17.88 -17.45
N SER A 279 -7.08 18.42 -17.29
CA SER A 279 -6.68 19.80 -17.44
C SER A 279 -5.54 19.91 -18.44
N SER A 280 -5.30 21.11 -18.97
CA SER A 280 -4.20 21.39 -19.91
C SER A 280 -2.78 21.36 -19.30
N LYS A 281 -2.56 20.60 -18.22
CA LYS A 281 -1.29 20.55 -17.47
C LYS A 281 -0.51 19.27 -17.70
N GLY A 282 -1.03 18.32 -18.47
CA GLY A 282 -0.36 17.06 -18.66
C GLY A 282 0.92 17.23 -19.49
N ASP A 283 2.02 16.64 -19.03
CA ASP A 283 3.28 16.72 -19.77
C ASP A 283 3.37 15.64 -20.86
N PHE A 284 2.55 14.59 -20.80
CA PHE A 284 2.64 13.42 -21.67
C PHE A 284 1.36 13.19 -22.50
N GLU A 285 0.61 14.25 -22.79
CA GLU A 285 -0.64 14.23 -23.57
C GLU A 285 -0.45 13.71 -25.00
N ASP A 286 0.73 13.85 -25.61
CA ASP A 286 1.03 13.36 -26.97
C ASP A 286 1.66 11.95 -26.98
N GLY A 287 2.14 11.48 -25.83
CA GLY A 287 2.81 10.19 -25.71
C GLY A 287 1.86 9.01 -25.70
N LYS A 288 2.40 7.80 -25.94
CA LYS A 288 1.63 6.55 -25.82
C LYS A 288 1.79 5.96 -24.42
N VAL A 289 0.74 5.36 -23.89
CA VAL A 289 0.79 4.69 -22.59
C VAL A 289 0.25 3.26 -22.65
N PHE A 290 1.03 2.33 -22.11
CA PHE A 290 0.65 0.96 -21.84
C PHE A 290 0.46 0.82 -20.32
N VAL A 291 -0.70 0.37 -19.87
CA VAL A 291 -0.98 0.19 -18.44
C VAL A 291 -1.00 -1.29 -18.12
N LEU A 292 -0.04 -1.75 -17.31
CA LEU A 292 0.05 -3.14 -16.90
C LEU A 292 -0.78 -3.35 -15.64
N ILE A 293 -1.71 -4.30 -15.69
CA ILE A 293 -2.59 -4.65 -14.57
C ILE A 293 -2.65 -6.16 -14.35
N ASP A 294 -2.94 -6.54 -13.12
CA ASP A 294 -3.25 -7.91 -12.74
C ASP A 294 -4.47 -7.97 -11.82
N GLU A 295 -4.83 -9.17 -11.40
CA GLU A 295 -5.97 -9.42 -10.51
C GLU A 295 -5.87 -8.73 -9.13
N ASN A 296 -4.69 -8.22 -8.75
CA ASN A 296 -4.46 -7.48 -7.53
C ASN A 296 -4.47 -5.95 -7.73
N SER A 297 -4.48 -5.48 -8.98
CA SER A 297 -4.70 -4.06 -9.31
C SER A 297 -6.12 -3.66 -8.90
N ALA A 298 -6.26 -2.74 -7.94
CA ALA A 298 -7.56 -2.37 -7.37
C ALA A 298 -7.75 -0.86 -7.21
N SER A 299 -9.01 -0.42 -7.13
CA SER A 299 -9.41 0.93 -6.73
C SER A 299 -8.73 2.03 -7.58
N ALA A 300 -7.83 2.84 -7.01
CA ALA A 300 -7.10 3.88 -7.75
C ALA A 300 -6.36 3.34 -9.00
N SER A 301 -5.81 2.13 -8.95
CA SER A 301 -5.20 1.48 -10.13
C SER A 301 -6.21 1.26 -11.25
N GLU A 302 -7.43 0.89 -10.89
CA GLU A 302 -8.54 0.64 -11.83
C GLU A 302 -9.15 1.95 -12.36
N ILE A 303 -9.05 3.04 -11.59
CA ILE A 303 -9.38 4.39 -12.07
C ILE A 303 -8.41 4.79 -13.18
N VAL A 304 -7.10 4.63 -12.97
CA VAL A 304 -6.09 4.94 -14.00
C VAL A 304 -6.32 4.11 -15.25
N ALA A 305 -6.41 2.79 -15.10
CA ALA A 305 -6.63 1.88 -16.23
C ALA A 305 -7.97 2.17 -16.94
N GLY A 306 -9.06 2.34 -16.20
CA GLY A 306 -10.38 2.59 -16.77
C GLY A 306 -10.51 3.95 -17.45
N ALA A 307 -9.92 5.02 -16.90
CA ALA A 307 -9.95 6.35 -17.50
C ALA A 307 -9.18 6.38 -18.82
N LEU A 308 -8.00 5.77 -18.87
CA LEU A 308 -7.17 5.72 -20.07
C LEU A 308 -7.75 4.78 -21.14
N GLN A 309 -8.35 3.65 -20.73
CA GLN A 309 -9.01 2.72 -21.65
C GLN A 309 -10.27 3.34 -22.26
N ASP A 310 -11.13 3.95 -21.44
CA ASP A 310 -12.42 4.48 -21.88
C ASP A 310 -12.30 5.73 -22.75
N ASN A 311 -11.20 6.49 -22.62
CA ASN A 311 -10.88 7.62 -23.50
C ASN A 311 -10.06 7.20 -24.74
N ASP A 312 -9.82 5.90 -24.95
CA ASP A 312 -8.99 5.35 -26.04
C ASP A 312 -7.55 5.92 -26.06
N LYS A 313 -7.03 6.31 -24.90
CA LYS A 313 -5.68 6.89 -24.74
C LYS A 313 -4.63 5.83 -24.45
N GLY A 314 -4.95 4.89 -23.55
CA GLY A 314 -4.04 3.85 -23.09
C GLY A 314 -4.42 2.47 -23.58
N THR A 315 -3.41 1.62 -23.79
CA THR A 315 -3.61 0.18 -24.02
C THR A 315 -3.41 -0.55 -22.70
N ILE A 316 -4.45 -1.26 -22.26
CA ILE A 316 -4.40 -2.03 -21.01
C ILE A 316 -3.85 -3.43 -21.30
N VAL A 317 -2.76 -3.80 -20.65
CA VAL A 317 -2.05 -5.07 -20.87
C VAL A 317 -2.08 -5.89 -19.58
N GLY A 318 -2.36 -7.18 -19.67
CA GLY A 318 -2.25 -8.10 -18.54
C GLY A 318 -3.50 -8.93 -18.30
N ARG A 319 -4.06 -8.88 -17.08
CA ARG A 319 -5.24 -9.69 -16.69
C ARG A 319 -6.33 -8.82 -16.09
N ARG A 320 -7.55 -9.36 -16.01
CA ARG A 320 -8.70 -8.65 -15.43
C ARG A 320 -8.39 -8.24 -13.98
N SER A 321 -8.59 -6.95 -13.68
CA SER A 321 -8.29 -6.35 -12.39
C SER A 321 -9.20 -6.83 -11.25
N TYR A 322 -8.99 -6.30 -10.05
CA TYR A 322 -9.63 -6.78 -8.83
C TYR A 322 -11.14 -6.56 -8.78
N GLY A 323 -11.65 -5.43 -9.30
CA GLY A 323 -13.06 -5.07 -9.35
C GLY A 323 -13.59 -4.26 -8.16
N LYS A 324 -12.83 -3.29 -7.66
CA LYS A 324 -13.23 -2.39 -6.56
C LYS A 324 -13.60 -0.99 -7.10
N GLY A 325 -14.88 -0.82 -7.44
CA GLY A 325 -15.54 0.40 -7.89
C GLY A 325 -16.08 1.31 -6.78
N LEU A 326 -15.47 1.29 -5.59
CA LEU A 326 -15.96 1.98 -4.38
C LEU A 326 -15.00 3.07 -3.91
N VAL A 327 -15.57 4.16 -3.40
CA VAL A 327 -14.85 5.26 -2.76
C VAL A 327 -15.08 5.18 -1.27
N GLN A 328 -13.99 5.18 -0.51
CA GLN A 328 -14.01 5.12 0.94
C GLN A 328 -13.56 6.45 1.54
N ARG A 329 -14.08 6.77 2.72
CA ARG A 329 -13.67 7.92 3.52
C ARG A 329 -13.28 7.46 4.92
N GLU A 330 -12.16 7.97 5.41
CA GLU A 330 -11.74 7.79 6.79
C GLU A 330 -12.47 8.80 7.70
N MET A 331 -13.04 8.31 8.81
CA MET A 331 -13.81 9.10 9.75
C MET A 331 -13.30 8.83 11.17
N ASP A 332 -12.80 9.86 11.83
CA ASP A 332 -12.32 9.82 13.21
C ASP A 332 -13.48 9.53 14.18
N LEU A 333 -13.24 8.68 15.18
CA LEU A 333 -14.19 8.33 16.23
C LEU A 333 -14.00 9.13 17.55
N GLY A 334 -12.94 9.93 17.66
CA GLY A 334 -12.67 10.87 18.75
C GLY A 334 -11.75 10.33 19.86
N ASP A 335 -11.43 9.04 19.86
CA ASP A 335 -10.51 8.38 20.81
C ASP A 335 -9.11 8.15 20.22
N GLY A 336 -8.94 8.51 18.95
CA GLY A 336 -7.74 8.28 18.14
C GLY A 336 -7.83 7.06 17.24
N SER A 337 -8.96 6.36 17.20
CA SER A 337 -9.30 5.35 16.18
C SER A 337 -10.09 5.97 15.02
N ALA A 338 -10.25 5.22 13.93
CA ALA A 338 -11.03 5.67 12.79
C ALA A 338 -11.82 4.54 12.11
N VAL A 339 -12.86 4.90 11.37
CA VAL A 339 -13.56 3.99 10.45
C VAL A 339 -13.28 4.42 9.02
N ARG A 340 -12.82 3.49 8.19
CA ARG A 340 -12.77 3.67 6.74
C ARG A 340 -14.05 3.10 6.14
N LEU A 341 -14.96 3.98 5.74
CA LEU A 341 -16.32 3.59 5.32
C LEU A 341 -16.53 3.85 3.82
N THR A 342 -17.18 2.92 3.13
CA THR A 342 -17.65 3.14 1.75
C THR A 342 -18.74 4.21 1.70
N VAL A 343 -18.50 5.30 0.98
CA VAL A 343 -19.43 6.45 0.89
C VAL A 343 -19.99 6.68 -0.50
N SER A 344 -19.34 6.17 -1.54
CA SER A 344 -19.74 6.38 -2.94
C SER A 344 -19.28 5.23 -3.84
N ARG A 345 -19.89 5.14 -5.02
CA ARG A 345 -19.40 4.33 -6.13
C ARG A 345 -18.74 5.25 -7.15
N TYR A 346 -17.68 4.80 -7.80
CA TYR A 346 -17.15 5.49 -8.97
C TYR A 346 -17.48 4.73 -10.25
N TYR A 347 -17.45 5.47 -11.36
CA TYR A 347 -17.75 5.02 -12.70
C TYR A 347 -16.69 5.60 -13.62
N THR A 348 -16.28 4.79 -14.59
CA THR A 348 -15.33 5.20 -15.62
C THR A 348 -16.01 6.11 -16.66
N PRO A 349 -15.27 6.75 -17.57
CA PRO A 349 -15.80 7.73 -18.52
C PRO A 349 -16.96 7.23 -19.39
N THR A 350 -17.01 5.95 -19.78
CA THR A 350 -18.15 5.41 -20.55
C THR A 350 -19.41 5.19 -19.69
N GLY A 351 -19.33 5.42 -18.38
CA GLY A 351 -20.43 5.24 -17.43
C GLY A 351 -20.54 3.83 -16.83
N ARG A 352 -19.56 2.95 -17.07
CA ARG A 352 -19.57 1.60 -16.48
C ARG A 352 -19.10 1.63 -15.03
N SER A 353 -19.80 0.88 -14.19
CA SER A 353 -19.29 0.54 -12.87
C SER A 353 -18.48 -0.74 -12.97
N ILE A 354 -17.26 -0.72 -12.45
CA ILE A 354 -16.36 -1.89 -12.44
C ILE A 354 -16.52 -2.71 -11.15
N GLN A 355 -17.38 -2.26 -10.22
CA GLN A 355 -17.58 -2.92 -8.93
C GLN A 355 -18.14 -4.33 -9.09
N ARG A 356 -17.42 -5.31 -8.55
CA ARG A 356 -17.90 -6.68 -8.43
C ARG A 356 -19.05 -6.81 -7.44
N PRO A 357 -20.00 -7.73 -7.67
CA PRO A 357 -21.07 -7.98 -6.72
C PRO A 357 -20.52 -8.58 -5.43
N TYR A 358 -21.00 -8.09 -4.28
CA TYR A 358 -20.77 -8.65 -2.95
C TYR A 358 -22.10 -8.97 -2.24
N ALA A 359 -23.19 -9.08 -3.01
CA ALA A 359 -24.54 -9.30 -2.49
C ALA A 359 -24.71 -10.67 -1.82
N ASN A 360 -23.91 -11.67 -2.20
CA ASN A 360 -23.91 -13.00 -1.59
C ASN A 360 -23.00 -13.10 -0.36
N GLY A 361 -22.51 -11.97 0.16
CA GLY A 361 -21.66 -11.89 1.33
C GLY A 361 -20.16 -11.83 0.99
N ASN A 362 -19.36 -11.54 2.03
CA ASN A 362 -17.93 -11.30 1.87
C ASN A 362 -17.15 -12.57 1.48
N LYS A 363 -17.62 -13.75 1.89
CA LYS A 363 -16.94 -15.01 1.56
C LYS A 363 -16.85 -15.22 0.04
N ASP A 364 -17.99 -15.15 -0.65
CA ASP A 364 -18.03 -15.29 -2.11
C ASP A 364 -17.17 -14.23 -2.80
N TYR A 365 -17.13 -13.01 -2.24
CA TYR A 365 -16.30 -11.93 -2.76
C TYR A 365 -14.80 -12.25 -2.68
N TYR A 366 -14.33 -12.83 -1.58
CA TYR A 366 -12.93 -13.23 -1.41
C TYR A 366 -12.59 -14.54 -2.14
N ASP A 367 -13.53 -15.48 -2.21
CA ASP A 367 -13.36 -16.78 -2.88
C ASP A 367 -13.36 -16.67 -4.42
N GLU A 368 -13.79 -15.54 -5.00
CA GLU A 368 -13.77 -15.36 -6.45
C GLU A 368 -12.37 -15.48 -7.03
N TYR A 369 -11.32 -15.04 -6.33
CA TYR A 369 -9.94 -15.21 -6.84
C TYR A 369 -9.63 -16.70 -7.10
N PHE A 370 -9.93 -17.57 -6.13
CA PHE A 370 -9.76 -19.01 -6.30
C PHE A 370 -10.68 -19.56 -7.39
N THR A 371 -11.91 -19.05 -7.50
CA THR A 371 -12.83 -19.43 -8.58
C THR A 371 -12.29 -19.08 -9.96
N ARG A 372 -11.62 -17.92 -10.12
CA ARG A 372 -10.99 -17.48 -11.37
C ARG A 372 -9.75 -18.30 -11.71
N LEU A 373 -8.98 -18.66 -10.69
CA LEU A 373 -7.84 -19.56 -10.85
C LEU A 373 -8.30 -20.97 -11.29
N ASP A 374 -9.28 -21.55 -10.59
CA ASP A 374 -9.80 -22.89 -10.84
C ASP A 374 -10.54 -23.00 -12.18
N SER A 375 -11.22 -21.93 -12.62
CA SER A 375 -11.84 -21.89 -13.95
C SER A 375 -10.79 -21.84 -15.07
N GLY A 376 -9.59 -21.35 -14.76
CA GLY A 376 -8.53 -21.06 -15.71
C GLY A 376 -8.65 -19.68 -16.37
N GLU A 377 -9.46 -18.76 -15.82
CA GLU A 377 -9.57 -17.38 -16.31
C GLU A 377 -8.22 -16.67 -16.38
N LEU A 378 -7.33 -16.95 -15.42
CA LEU A 378 -6.00 -16.33 -15.38
C LEU A 378 -5.05 -16.85 -16.47
N LEU A 379 -5.44 -17.89 -17.22
CA LEU A 379 -4.63 -18.52 -18.26
C LEU A 379 -5.22 -18.36 -19.66
N ASP A 380 -6.51 -18.04 -19.77
CA ASP A 380 -7.25 -18.04 -21.03
C ASP A 380 -8.29 -16.90 -21.06
N PRO A 381 -8.16 -15.93 -21.99
CA PRO A 381 -9.08 -14.80 -22.08
C PRO A 381 -10.51 -15.21 -22.44
N GLU A 382 -10.72 -16.34 -23.13
CA GLU A 382 -12.07 -16.82 -23.49
C GLU A 382 -12.88 -17.24 -22.25
N LYS A 383 -12.20 -17.48 -21.13
CA LYS A 383 -12.82 -17.87 -19.87
C LYS A 383 -13.22 -16.69 -18.99
N ILE A 384 -12.92 -15.46 -19.40
CA ILE A 384 -13.39 -14.26 -18.72
C ILE A 384 -14.91 -14.17 -18.86
N LYS A 385 -15.62 -14.32 -17.75
CA LYS A 385 -17.07 -14.21 -17.72
C LYS A 385 -17.48 -12.74 -17.79
N VAL A 386 -18.24 -12.39 -18.83
CA VAL A 386 -18.81 -11.07 -19.02
C VAL A 386 -20.33 -11.11 -19.00
N ASP A 387 -20.95 -10.02 -18.56
CA ASP A 387 -22.39 -9.81 -18.66
C ASP A 387 -22.67 -8.88 -19.85
N ASP A 388 -23.37 -9.41 -20.86
CA ASP A 388 -23.71 -8.65 -22.08
C ASP A 388 -24.58 -7.41 -21.79
N SER A 389 -25.33 -7.41 -20.69
CA SER A 389 -26.11 -6.23 -20.26
C SER A 389 -25.24 -5.10 -19.72
N LEU A 390 -23.98 -5.40 -19.36
CA LEU A 390 -22.97 -4.47 -18.88
C LEU A 390 -21.93 -4.16 -19.96
N LYS A 391 -22.32 -4.25 -21.24
CA LYS A 391 -21.51 -3.88 -22.39
C LYS A 391 -21.60 -2.38 -22.69
N PHE A 392 -20.45 -1.74 -22.82
CA PHE A 392 -20.29 -0.33 -23.15
C PHE A 392 -19.39 -0.18 -24.39
N ARG A 393 -19.34 1.03 -24.93
CA ARG A 393 -18.54 1.35 -26.11
C ARG A 393 -17.78 2.65 -25.86
N THR A 394 -16.47 2.64 -26.07
CA THR A 394 -15.61 3.82 -26.00
C THR A 394 -15.89 4.77 -27.17
N PRO A 395 -15.48 6.06 -27.11
CA PRO A 395 -15.59 6.99 -28.24
C PRO A 395 -14.95 6.47 -29.53
N GLY A 396 -13.81 5.79 -29.44
CA GLY A 396 -13.10 5.10 -30.53
C GLY A 396 -13.76 3.80 -30.98
N GLY A 397 -14.81 3.35 -30.30
CA GLY A 397 -15.64 2.21 -30.69
C GLY A 397 -15.21 0.86 -30.12
N LYS A 398 -14.22 0.82 -29.23
CA LYS A 398 -13.83 -0.39 -28.50
C LYS A 398 -14.96 -0.82 -27.57
N ILE A 399 -15.15 -2.13 -27.43
CA ILE A 399 -16.11 -2.69 -26.47
C ILE A 399 -15.43 -2.86 -25.12
N VAL A 400 -16.08 -2.36 -24.06
CA VAL A 400 -15.62 -2.49 -22.69
C VAL A 400 -16.77 -2.94 -21.78
N TYR A 401 -16.46 -3.60 -20.66
CA TYR A 401 -17.44 -4.24 -19.80
C TYR A 401 -17.39 -3.73 -18.35
N GLY A 402 -18.55 -3.61 -17.71
CA GLY A 402 -18.66 -3.36 -16.27
C GLY A 402 -18.77 -4.64 -15.43
N GLY A 403 -18.90 -4.47 -14.11
CA GLY A 403 -19.31 -5.51 -13.16
C GLY A 403 -18.21 -6.45 -12.65
N GLY A 404 -16.96 -6.30 -13.09
CA GLY A 404 -15.91 -7.28 -12.84
C GLY A 404 -14.47 -6.75 -12.78
N GLY A 405 -14.25 -5.45 -12.60
CA GLY A 405 -12.94 -4.84 -12.84
C GLY A 405 -12.73 -4.46 -14.31
N ILE A 406 -11.53 -4.00 -14.61
CA ILE A 406 -11.03 -3.65 -15.93
C ILE A 406 -10.55 -4.92 -16.62
N ILE A 407 -11.16 -5.23 -17.77
CA ILE A 407 -10.68 -6.28 -18.67
C ILE A 407 -9.60 -5.67 -19.56
N PRO A 408 -8.42 -6.30 -19.69
CA PRO A 408 -7.33 -5.77 -20.49
C PRO A 408 -7.67 -5.78 -21.98
N ASP A 409 -7.04 -4.89 -22.74
CA ASP A 409 -7.09 -4.88 -24.19
C ASP A 409 -6.22 -6.00 -24.78
N VAL A 410 -5.06 -6.23 -24.16
CA VAL A 410 -4.12 -7.29 -24.52
C VAL A 410 -3.97 -8.20 -23.32
N PHE A 411 -4.47 -9.43 -23.45
CA PHE A 411 -4.39 -10.42 -22.38
C PHE A 411 -3.01 -11.06 -22.33
N VAL A 412 -2.44 -11.14 -21.12
CA VAL A 412 -1.21 -11.88 -20.85
C VAL A 412 -1.48 -12.90 -19.74
N PRO A 413 -1.31 -14.21 -20.00
CA PRO A 413 -1.62 -15.25 -19.02
C PRO A 413 -0.74 -15.13 -17.78
N LEU A 414 -1.16 -15.77 -16.69
CA LEU A 414 -0.34 -15.94 -15.50
C LEU A 414 0.91 -16.77 -15.85
N ASP A 415 2.10 -16.22 -15.57
CA ASP A 415 3.35 -16.97 -15.72
C ASP A 415 3.55 -17.93 -14.54
N ASN A 416 3.21 -19.20 -14.75
CA ASN A 416 3.38 -20.22 -13.71
C ASN A 416 4.85 -20.51 -13.35
N SER A 417 5.82 -20.01 -14.12
CA SER A 417 7.24 -20.13 -13.77
C SER A 417 7.64 -19.05 -12.76
N MET A 418 7.67 -17.78 -13.15
CA MET A 418 8.07 -16.66 -12.29
C MET A 418 7.05 -16.37 -11.19
N HIS A 419 5.74 -16.49 -11.46
CA HIS A 419 4.66 -16.25 -10.50
C HIS A 419 4.15 -17.54 -9.84
N ASN A 420 5.08 -18.38 -9.38
CA ASN A 420 4.70 -19.52 -8.54
C ASN A 420 4.65 -19.14 -7.05
N GLU A 421 3.75 -19.81 -6.32
CA GLU A 421 3.53 -19.55 -4.89
C GLU A 421 4.77 -19.80 -4.02
N THR A 422 5.65 -20.72 -4.43
CA THR A 422 6.86 -21.03 -3.65
C THR A 422 7.82 -19.85 -3.69
N LEU A 423 8.19 -19.35 -4.88
CA LEU A 423 9.10 -18.22 -5.01
C LEU A 423 8.49 -16.94 -4.44
N SER A 424 7.20 -16.71 -4.69
CA SER A 424 6.47 -15.57 -4.13
C SER A 424 6.46 -15.60 -2.60
N PHE A 425 6.23 -16.78 -1.99
CA PHE A 425 6.35 -16.96 -0.54
C PHE A 425 7.77 -16.69 -0.04
N LEU A 426 8.79 -17.22 -0.73
CA LEU A 426 10.18 -17.06 -0.34
C LEU A 426 10.62 -15.58 -0.37
N GLN A 427 10.19 -14.84 -1.39
CA GLN A 427 10.41 -13.40 -1.52
C GLN A 427 9.67 -12.63 -0.42
N ARG A 428 8.37 -12.84 -0.23
CA ARG A 428 7.56 -12.15 0.80
C ARG A 428 8.07 -12.39 2.23
N ARG A 429 8.59 -13.58 2.50
CA ARG A 429 9.20 -13.93 3.80
C ARG A 429 10.64 -13.41 3.95
N GLY A 430 11.20 -12.79 2.92
CA GLY A 430 12.53 -12.19 2.94
C GLY A 430 13.66 -13.22 2.87
N PHE A 431 13.42 -14.45 2.43
CA PHE A 431 14.48 -15.47 2.37
C PHE A 431 15.57 -15.09 1.37
N PHE A 432 15.20 -14.63 0.17
CA PHE A 432 16.17 -14.13 -0.82
C PHE A 432 16.99 -12.97 -0.25
N GLY A 433 16.31 -11.99 0.35
CA GLY A 433 16.94 -10.82 0.95
C GLY A 433 17.96 -11.19 2.03
N ASN A 434 17.56 -12.04 2.98
CA ASN A 434 18.44 -12.49 4.07
C ASN A 434 19.60 -13.35 3.55
N PHE A 435 19.36 -14.23 2.58
CA PHE A 435 20.41 -15.06 1.97
C PHE A 435 21.44 -14.19 1.25
N VAL A 436 21.00 -13.30 0.36
CA VAL A 436 21.87 -12.38 -0.37
C VAL A 436 22.65 -11.50 0.59
N PHE A 437 22.02 -11.03 1.67
CA PHE A 437 22.71 -10.29 2.70
C PHE A 437 23.85 -11.10 3.34
N GLU A 438 23.62 -12.38 3.68
CA GLU A 438 24.68 -13.27 4.19
C GLU A 438 25.81 -13.49 3.18
N GLN A 439 25.50 -13.63 1.88
CA GLN A 439 26.51 -13.78 0.83
C GLN A 439 27.35 -12.51 0.67
N LEU A 440 26.71 -11.35 0.63
CA LEU A 440 27.41 -10.05 0.58
C LEU A 440 28.27 -9.83 1.82
N GLU A 441 27.87 -10.33 2.98
CA GLU A 441 28.72 -10.25 4.17
C GLU A 441 30.01 -11.08 4.03
N MET A 442 30.04 -12.15 3.23
CA MET A 442 31.25 -12.95 3.05
C MET A 442 32.35 -12.17 2.32
N ASP A 443 31.99 -11.52 1.21
CA ASP A 443 32.89 -10.66 0.43
C ASP A 443 32.11 -9.62 -0.40
N ARG A 444 31.73 -8.50 0.25
CA ARG A 444 31.01 -7.41 -0.42
C ARG A 444 31.88 -6.70 -1.47
N HIS A 445 33.19 -6.64 -1.23
CA HIS A 445 34.14 -5.91 -2.06
C HIS A 445 34.34 -6.55 -3.44
N HIS A 446 33.95 -7.82 -3.60
CA HIS A 446 33.85 -8.46 -4.90
C HIS A 446 33.02 -7.66 -5.92
N TYR A 447 32.04 -6.88 -5.45
CA TYR A 447 31.12 -6.13 -6.29
C TYR A 447 31.48 -4.64 -6.46
N ASP A 448 32.57 -4.16 -5.84
CA ASP A 448 32.91 -2.73 -5.81
C ASP A 448 33.24 -2.16 -7.20
N ASP A 449 33.74 -3.00 -8.12
CA ASP A 449 34.15 -2.61 -9.47
C ASP A 449 33.00 -2.67 -10.50
N PHE A 450 31.80 -3.12 -10.11
CA PHE A 450 30.65 -3.15 -11.00
C PHE A 450 29.93 -1.81 -11.04
N GLU A 451 29.84 -1.20 -12.22
CA GLU A 451 28.83 -0.19 -12.48
C GLU A 451 27.43 -0.84 -12.52
N ARG A 452 26.39 -0.08 -12.15
CA ARG A 452 25.02 -0.59 -12.03
C ARG A 452 24.55 -1.25 -13.33
N GLN A 453 24.75 -0.58 -14.48
CA GLN A 453 24.26 -1.09 -15.76
C GLN A 453 25.04 -2.33 -16.20
N ASP A 454 26.37 -2.29 -16.06
CA ASP A 454 27.23 -3.45 -16.35
C ASP A 454 26.83 -4.69 -15.54
N PHE A 455 26.48 -4.51 -14.26
CA PHE A 455 25.95 -5.59 -13.44
C PHE A 455 24.62 -6.12 -13.96
N ILE A 456 23.66 -5.23 -14.23
CA ILE A 456 22.32 -5.61 -14.69
C ILE A 456 22.40 -6.37 -16.01
N ASP A 457 23.24 -5.93 -16.94
CA ASP A 457 23.32 -6.48 -18.29
C ASP A 457 24.19 -7.73 -18.35
N SER A 458 25.29 -7.79 -17.59
CA SER A 458 26.34 -8.80 -17.80
C SER A 458 26.59 -9.75 -16.63
N PHE A 459 26.14 -9.43 -15.41
CA PHE A 459 26.36 -10.34 -14.28
C PHE A 459 25.43 -11.56 -14.35
N GLU A 460 26.01 -12.74 -14.12
CA GLU A 460 25.28 -14.01 -14.08
C GLU A 460 25.43 -14.68 -12.70
N VAL A 461 24.32 -15.21 -12.19
CA VAL A 461 24.31 -15.99 -10.95
C VAL A 461 24.68 -17.44 -11.27
N GLY A 462 25.79 -17.91 -10.70
CA GLY A 462 26.23 -19.29 -10.82
C GLY A 462 25.32 -20.29 -10.09
N ASP A 463 25.36 -21.56 -10.51
CA ASP A 463 24.59 -22.66 -9.91
C ASP A 463 24.95 -22.87 -8.43
N ASP A 464 26.19 -22.58 -8.06
CA ASP A 464 26.71 -22.66 -6.70
C ASP A 464 25.91 -21.78 -5.72
N LEU A 465 25.52 -20.57 -6.14
CA LEU A 465 24.67 -19.69 -5.34
C LEU A 465 23.24 -20.24 -5.18
N VAL A 466 22.72 -20.93 -6.20
CA VAL A 466 21.39 -21.58 -6.12
C VAL A 466 21.43 -22.74 -5.14
N PHE A 467 22.45 -23.58 -5.20
CA PHE A 467 22.63 -24.67 -4.24
C PHE A 467 22.86 -24.15 -2.82
N ALA A 468 23.64 -23.08 -2.66
CA ALA A 468 23.83 -22.43 -1.37
C ALA A 468 22.51 -21.86 -0.82
N PHE A 469 21.66 -21.27 -1.68
CA PHE A 469 20.33 -20.81 -1.28
C PHE A 469 19.41 -21.95 -0.86
N GLN A 470 19.42 -23.06 -1.60
CA GLN A 470 18.68 -24.26 -1.26
C GLN A 470 19.09 -24.79 0.13
N ASP A 471 20.38 -24.92 0.39
CA ASP A 471 20.91 -25.38 1.67
C ASP A 471 20.57 -24.40 2.80
N TYR A 472 20.69 -23.10 2.53
CA TYR A 472 20.29 -22.02 3.43
C TYR A 472 18.82 -22.15 3.86
N LEU A 473 17.92 -22.45 2.92
CA LEU A 473 16.50 -22.64 3.16
C LEU A 473 16.21 -23.92 3.94
N ASN A 474 16.75 -25.05 3.48
CA ASN A 474 16.52 -26.36 4.06
C ASN A 474 16.95 -26.41 5.54
N LEU A 475 18.08 -25.78 5.86
CA LEU A 475 18.58 -25.69 7.23
C LEU A 475 17.65 -24.87 8.15
N ARG A 476 17.07 -23.77 7.65
CA ARG A 476 16.25 -22.86 8.47
C ARG A 476 14.79 -23.27 8.59
N THR A 477 14.29 -24.02 7.62
CA THR A 477 12.90 -24.45 7.54
C THR A 477 12.73 -25.92 7.88
N GLU A 478 13.82 -26.63 8.18
CA GLU A 478 13.85 -28.09 8.37
C GLU A 478 13.18 -28.84 7.21
N SER A 479 13.29 -28.29 6.00
CA SER A 479 12.68 -28.81 4.79
C SER A 479 13.71 -29.51 3.89
N LYS A 480 13.22 -30.11 2.80
CA LYS A 480 14.02 -30.76 1.77
C LYS A 480 13.63 -30.23 0.39
N VAL A 481 13.54 -28.92 0.27
CA VAL A 481 13.23 -28.23 -0.98
C VAL A 481 14.38 -28.46 -1.96
N THR A 482 14.01 -28.68 -3.23
CA THR A 482 14.94 -28.69 -4.35
C THR A 482 14.38 -27.83 -5.48
N PHE A 483 15.24 -27.04 -6.13
CA PHE A 483 14.84 -26.13 -7.19
C PHE A 483 15.17 -26.69 -8.57
N VAL A 484 14.64 -27.87 -8.91
CA VAL A 484 14.88 -28.48 -10.23
C VAL A 484 14.06 -27.77 -11.32
N ALA A 485 12.77 -27.52 -11.04
CA ALA A 485 11.86 -26.92 -12.02
C ALA A 485 11.94 -25.38 -12.09
N TYR A 486 12.47 -24.74 -11.03
CA TYR A 486 12.50 -23.28 -10.88
C TYR A 486 13.92 -22.75 -10.72
N HIS A 487 14.90 -23.48 -11.24
CA HIS A 487 16.32 -23.20 -11.02
C HIS A 487 16.71 -21.80 -11.53
N ASP A 488 16.29 -21.46 -12.75
CA ASP A 488 16.65 -20.22 -13.41
C ASP A 488 15.83 -19.03 -12.86
N GLU A 489 14.61 -19.28 -12.40
CA GLU A 489 13.79 -18.29 -11.71
C GLU A 489 14.43 -17.94 -10.36
N VAL A 490 14.95 -18.92 -9.62
CA VAL A 490 15.72 -18.68 -8.39
C VAL A 490 16.97 -17.85 -8.68
N LYS A 491 17.70 -18.14 -9.77
CA LYS A 491 18.82 -17.29 -10.21
C LYS A 491 18.37 -15.85 -10.46
N GLN A 492 17.26 -15.66 -11.15
CA GLN A 492 16.72 -14.33 -11.44
C GLN A 492 16.40 -13.57 -10.16
N TYR A 493 15.74 -14.21 -9.19
CA TYR A 493 15.45 -13.63 -7.89
C TYR A 493 16.70 -13.30 -7.08
N ILE A 494 17.73 -14.16 -7.10
CA ILE A 494 19.02 -13.88 -6.46
C ILE A 494 19.69 -12.68 -7.12
N LYS A 495 19.74 -12.62 -8.47
CA LYS A 495 20.33 -11.50 -9.22
C LYS A 495 19.60 -10.19 -8.93
N ALA A 496 18.27 -10.18 -8.98
CA ALA A 496 17.46 -9.00 -8.70
C ALA A 496 17.63 -8.52 -7.26
N THR A 497 17.72 -9.44 -6.30
CA THR A 497 17.95 -9.11 -4.89
C THR A 497 19.37 -8.59 -4.65
N LEU A 498 20.38 -9.15 -5.31
CA LEU A 498 21.75 -8.61 -5.31
C LEU A 498 21.76 -7.18 -5.85
N ALA A 499 21.14 -6.95 -7.00
CA ALA A 499 21.06 -5.63 -7.63
C ALA A 499 20.41 -4.58 -6.71
N ASP A 500 19.32 -4.92 -6.01
CA ASP A 500 18.68 -3.98 -5.08
C ASP A 500 19.52 -3.68 -3.83
N GLN A 501 20.19 -4.68 -3.27
CA GLN A 501 21.03 -4.47 -2.09
C GLN A 501 22.33 -3.71 -2.41
N LEU A 502 22.85 -3.86 -3.64
CA LEU A 502 24.04 -3.16 -4.11
C LEU A 502 23.72 -1.73 -4.60
N PHE A 503 22.71 -1.58 -5.46
CA PHE A 503 22.47 -0.35 -6.21
C PHE A 503 21.15 0.36 -5.83
N GLY A 504 20.16 -0.37 -5.32
CA GLY A 504 18.83 0.16 -5.04
C GLY A 504 18.15 0.77 -6.27
N ALA A 505 17.38 1.86 -6.08
CA ALA A 505 16.80 2.67 -7.16
C ALA A 505 16.08 1.85 -8.26
N GLY A 506 15.26 0.88 -7.86
CA GLY A 506 14.48 0.05 -8.79
C GLY A 506 15.28 -1.02 -9.51
N ALA A 507 16.55 -1.27 -9.14
CA ALA A 507 17.37 -2.31 -9.76
C ALA A 507 16.79 -3.72 -9.59
N PHE A 508 16.01 -3.98 -8.53
CA PHE A 508 15.23 -5.21 -8.43
C PHE A 508 14.32 -5.39 -9.65
N GLU A 509 13.47 -4.40 -9.91
CA GLU A 509 12.47 -4.45 -10.98
C GLU A 509 13.14 -4.49 -12.35
N GLU A 510 14.24 -3.76 -12.54
CA GLU A 510 14.96 -3.76 -13.82
C GLU A 510 15.56 -5.12 -14.16
N VAL A 511 16.15 -5.82 -13.19
CA VAL A 511 16.59 -7.20 -13.39
C VAL A 511 15.39 -8.12 -13.53
N TYR A 512 14.44 -8.09 -12.59
CA TYR A 512 13.28 -8.98 -12.59
C TYR A 512 12.51 -8.95 -13.92
N ASN A 513 12.32 -7.75 -14.48
CA ASN A 513 11.59 -7.53 -15.72
C ASN A 513 12.28 -8.07 -16.98
N GLN A 514 13.58 -8.43 -16.93
CA GLN A 514 14.27 -9.08 -18.06
C GLN A 514 13.70 -10.47 -18.40
N ARG A 515 12.90 -11.07 -17.51
CA ARG A 515 12.22 -12.36 -17.72
C ARG A 515 10.70 -12.27 -17.53
N ASP A 516 10.14 -11.07 -17.60
CA ASP A 516 8.72 -10.83 -17.38
C ASP A 516 7.95 -10.83 -18.71
N ILE A 517 7.09 -11.83 -18.89
CA ILE A 517 6.33 -12.02 -20.13
C ILE A 517 5.39 -10.86 -20.45
N MET A 518 4.93 -10.08 -19.46
CA MET A 518 4.07 -8.94 -19.69
C MET A 518 4.89 -7.73 -20.18
N ILE A 519 6.12 -7.60 -19.70
CA ILE A 519 7.07 -6.59 -20.18
C ILE A 519 7.48 -6.91 -21.63
N ASP A 520 7.78 -8.18 -21.93
CA ASP A 520 8.05 -8.63 -23.30
C ASP A 520 6.90 -8.28 -24.25
N GLU A 521 5.66 -8.46 -23.79
CA GLU A 521 4.48 -8.14 -24.58
C GLU A 521 4.33 -6.64 -24.84
N VAL A 522 4.57 -5.80 -23.83
CA VAL A 522 4.55 -4.35 -23.98
C VAL A 522 5.65 -3.87 -24.93
N ILE A 523 6.83 -4.48 -24.90
CA ILE A 523 7.91 -4.17 -25.86
C ILE A 523 7.49 -4.51 -27.29
N LYS A 524 6.85 -5.68 -27.53
CA LYS A 524 6.34 -6.04 -28.86
C LYS A 524 5.29 -5.05 -29.37
N LEU A 525 4.35 -4.65 -28.50
CA LEU A 525 3.33 -3.65 -28.83
C LEU A 525 3.95 -2.29 -29.15
N SER A 526 4.96 -1.88 -28.38
CA SER A 526 5.75 -0.67 -28.64
C SER A 526 6.43 -0.73 -30.01
N ASP A 527 7.02 -1.86 -30.39
CA ASP A 527 7.66 -2.07 -31.69
C ASP A 527 6.70 -2.09 -32.88
N GLY A 528 5.38 -2.07 -32.64
CA GLY A 528 4.36 -2.11 -33.70
C GLY A 528 4.22 -3.49 -34.35
N LYS A 529 4.66 -4.56 -33.68
CA LYS A 529 4.36 -5.93 -34.09
C LYS A 529 2.97 -6.26 -33.54
N GLU A 530 1.94 -6.15 -34.39
CA GLU A 530 0.63 -6.72 -34.07
C GLU A 530 0.76 -8.24 -33.88
N LEU A 531 -0.03 -8.78 -32.95
CA LEU A 531 -0.15 -10.21 -32.69
C LEU A 531 -0.77 -10.89 -33.93
N ASP A 532 -0.02 -11.80 -34.56
CA ASP A 532 -0.54 -12.75 -35.57
C ASP A 532 -1.54 -13.75 -34.97
#